data_AF-A0A7C1KAD7-F1
#
_entry.id   AF-A0A7C1KAD7-F1
#
_cell.length_a   1.000
_cell.length_b   1.000
_cell.length_c   1.000
_cell.angle_alpha   90.00
_cell.angle_beta   90.00
_cell.angle_gamma   90.00
#
_symmetry.space_group_name_H-M   'P 1'
#
loop_
_entity.id
_entity.type
_entity.pdbx_description
1 polymer ?
#
loop_
_entity_poly.entity_id
_entity_poly.type
_entity_poly.pdbx_seq_one_letter_code
_entity_poly.pdbx_strand_id
1 'polypeptide(L)'
;MAADRPAGPSATRAAEQQVEALVDGALRALYAAQRRFPLGYPVFRLAEFLGMPAEELLAGCWMARAMGYVRPVGVGQEVSYVLTPRGLARVERLLGLPPSGS
;
A
#
# COMPACT_ATOMS: atom_id res chain seq x y z
N MET A 1 12.58 34.82 17.26
CA MET A 1 11.43 34.04 17.76
C MET A 1 10.26 34.34 16.83
N ALA A 2 10.04 33.50 15.81
CA ALA A 2 8.98 33.69 14.81
C ALA A 2 7.98 32.55 14.98
N ALA A 3 6.70 32.93 15.05
CA ALA A 3 5.59 32.08 15.41
C ALA A 3 5.45 30.86 14.49
N ASP A 4 5.33 29.69 15.12
CA ASP A 4 4.64 28.52 14.60
C ASP A 4 3.27 28.96 14.04
N ARG A 5 3.16 29.09 12.72
CA ARG A 5 1.84 29.13 12.07
C ARG A 5 1.38 27.69 11.93
N PRO A 6 0.24 27.28 12.51
CA PRO A 6 -0.29 25.95 12.24
C PRO A 6 -0.53 25.82 10.73
N ALA A 7 -0.07 24.72 10.15
CA ALA A 7 -0.43 24.35 8.79
C ALA A 7 -1.96 24.41 8.67
N GLY A 8 -2.47 25.23 7.75
CA GLY A 8 -3.91 25.47 7.64
C GLY A 8 -4.69 24.19 7.29
N PRO A 9 -6.02 24.16 7.51
CA PRO A 9 -6.87 22.99 7.29
C PRO A 9 -6.85 22.45 5.84
N SER A 10 -6.40 23.26 4.86
CA SER A 10 -6.19 22.82 3.47
C SER A 10 -4.95 21.93 3.31
N ALA A 11 -3.87 22.18 4.06
CA ALA A 11 -2.66 21.37 4.02
C ALA A 11 -2.90 19.98 4.62
N THR A 12 -3.72 19.90 5.67
CA THR A 12 -4.14 18.63 6.29
C THR A 12 -4.91 17.74 5.31
N ARG A 13 -5.89 18.31 4.58
CA ARG A 13 -6.66 17.56 3.57
C ARG A 13 -5.81 17.08 2.39
N ALA A 14 -4.88 17.90 1.91
CA ALA A 14 -3.97 17.51 0.83
C ALA A 14 -3.05 16.35 1.24
N ALA A 15 -2.55 16.37 2.49
CA ALA A 15 -1.76 15.29 3.03
C ALA A 15 -2.58 13.99 3.20
N GLU A 16 -3.81 14.09 3.70
CA GLU A 16 -4.72 12.94 3.83
C GLU A 16 -4.97 12.26 2.48
N GLN A 17 -5.25 13.04 1.44
CA GLN A 17 -5.46 12.52 0.08
C GLN A 17 -4.21 11.84 -0.49
N GLN A 18 -3.02 12.40 -0.22
CA GLN A 18 -1.77 11.78 -0.65
C GLN A 18 -1.53 10.43 0.05
N VAL A 19 -1.82 10.35 1.35
CA VAL A 19 -1.75 9.10 2.11
C VAL A 19 -2.70 8.05 1.55
N GLU A 20 -3.94 8.44 1.26
CA GLU A 20 -4.93 7.55 0.63
C GLU A 20 -4.44 7.02 -0.73
N ALA A 21 -3.90 7.90 -1.57
CA ALA A 21 -3.38 7.52 -2.89
C ALA A 21 -2.19 6.54 -2.78
N LEU A 22 -1.27 6.76 -1.85
CA LEU A 22 -0.13 5.86 -1.60
C LEU A 22 -0.59 4.47 -1.16
N VAL A 23 -1.54 4.41 -0.23
CA VAL A 23 -2.12 3.14 0.25
C VAL A 23 -2.83 2.42 -0.89
N ASP A 24 -3.71 3.11 -1.61
CA ASP A 24 -4.47 2.50 -2.71
C ASP A 24 -3.56 2.01 -3.84
N GLY A 25 -2.49 2.75 -4.16
CA GLY A 25 -1.44 2.32 -5.10
C GLY A 25 -0.73 1.05 -4.65
N ALA A 26 -0.31 0.98 -3.39
CA ALA A 26 0.35 -0.20 -2.84
C ALA A 26 -0.57 -1.44 -2.83
N LEU A 27 -1.85 -1.27 -2.48
CA LEU A 27 -2.81 -2.37 -2.50
C LEU A 27 -3.03 -2.92 -3.92
N ARG A 28 -3.14 -2.04 -4.93
CA ARG A 28 -3.23 -2.46 -6.34
C ARG A 28 -1.99 -3.23 -6.80
N ALA A 29 -0.79 -2.72 -6.46
CA ALA A 29 0.48 -3.37 -6.78
C ALA A 29 0.57 -4.78 -6.16
N LEU A 30 0.28 -4.90 -4.86
CA LEU A 30 0.32 -6.18 -4.14
C LEU A 30 -0.74 -7.16 -4.64
N TYR A 31 -1.95 -6.68 -4.97
CA TYR A 31 -3.00 -7.52 -5.56
C TYR A 31 -2.56 -8.14 -6.89
N ALA A 32 -1.99 -7.31 -7.79
CA ALA A 32 -1.46 -7.78 -9.07
C ALA A 32 -0.32 -8.79 -8.87
N ALA A 33 0.57 -8.54 -7.88
CA ALA A 33 1.67 -9.44 -7.55
C ALA A 33 1.18 -10.78 -6.99
N GLN A 34 0.25 -10.78 -6.03
CA GLN A 34 -0.22 -12.00 -5.36
C GLN A 34 -0.95 -12.96 -6.30
N ARG A 35 -1.59 -12.45 -7.35
CA ARG A 35 -2.18 -13.30 -8.40
C ARG A 35 -1.13 -14.12 -9.15
N ARG A 36 0.12 -13.68 -9.15
CA ARG A 36 1.25 -14.37 -9.79
C ARG A 36 2.14 -15.09 -8.77
N PHE A 37 2.24 -14.55 -7.55
CA PHE A 37 3.11 -15.02 -6.48
C PHE A 37 2.33 -15.13 -5.15
N PRO A 38 1.60 -16.23 -4.91
CA PRO A 38 0.69 -16.34 -3.77
C PRO A 38 1.36 -16.22 -2.38
N LEU A 39 2.64 -16.59 -2.29
CA LEU A 39 3.42 -16.57 -1.05
C LEU A 39 4.04 -15.20 -0.72
N GLY A 40 3.79 -14.19 -1.55
CA GLY A 40 4.41 -12.86 -1.44
C GLY A 40 5.51 -12.65 -2.47
N TYR A 41 5.79 -11.39 -2.77
CA TYR A 41 6.83 -10.98 -3.71
C TYR A 41 7.64 -9.82 -3.09
N PRO A 42 8.97 -9.80 -3.22
CA PRO A 42 9.82 -8.74 -2.70
C PRO A 42 9.39 -7.35 -3.19
N VAL A 43 9.19 -6.41 -2.28
CA VAL A 43 8.64 -5.08 -2.62
C VAL A 43 9.53 -4.32 -3.59
N PHE A 44 10.86 -4.38 -3.41
CA PHE A 44 11.80 -3.71 -4.31
C PHE A 44 11.69 -4.23 -5.75
N ARG A 45 11.60 -5.55 -5.91
CA ARG A 45 11.43 -6.16 -7.24
C ARG A 45 10.06 -5.88 -7.83
N LEU A 46 9.03 -5.79 -6.98
CA LEU A 46 7.70 -5.39 -7.42
C LEU A 46 7.70 -3.97 -7.97
N ALA A 47 8.36 -3.05 -7.26
CA ALA A 47 8.47 -1.66 -7.68
C ALA A 47 9.19 -1.53 -9.03
N GLU A 48 10.32 -2.23 -9.17
CA GLU A 48 11.07 -2.30 -10.43
C GLU A 48 10.21 -2.83 -11.58
N PHE A 49 9.50 -3.95 -11.36
CA PHE A 49 8.62 -4.54 -12.36
C PHE A 49 7.48 -3.60 -12.80
N LEU A 50 6.94 -2.81 -11.87
CA LEU A 50 5.86 -1.86 -12.14
C LEU A 50 6.37 -0.52 -12.69
N GLY A 51 7.68 -0.31 -12.77
CA GLY A 51 8.28 0.96 -13.18
C GLY A 51 7.95 2.10 -12.20
N MET A 52 7.75 1.78 -10.91
CA MET A 52 7.42 2.77 -9.87
C MET A 52 8.55 2.93 -8.85
N PRO A 53 8.66 4.08 -8.16
CA PRO A 53 9.67 4.26 -7.12
C PRO A 53 9.48 3.27 -5.96
N ALA A 54 10.54 2.56 -5.59
CA ALA A 54 10.49 1.59 -4.49
C ALA A 54 10.13 2.25 -3.14
N GLU A 55 10.58 3.48 -2.92
CA GLU A 55 10.25 4.27 -1.73
C GLU A 55 8.75 4.56 -1.61
N GLU A 56 8.10 4.91 -2.72
CA GLU A 56 6.65 5.14 -2.74
C GLU A 56 5.87 3.87 -2.43
N LEU A 57 6.27 2.74 -3.04
CA LEU A 57 5.63 1.46 -2.79
C LEU A 57 5.86 0.99 -1.35
N LEU A 58 7.06 1.18 -0.80
CA LEU A 58 7.37 0.86 0.60
C LEU A 58 6.58 1.74 1.57
N ALA A 59 6.49 3.05 1.31
CA ALA A 59 5.70 3.97 2.11
C ALA A 59 4.22 3.55 2.12
N GLY A 60 3.65 3.27 0.95
CA GLY A 60 2.29 2.75 0.84
C GLY A 60 2.10 1.41 1.55
N CYS A 61 3.05 0.47 1.45
CA CYS A 61 3.01 -0.80 2.18
C CYS A 61 3.06 -0.60 3.70
N TRP A 62 3.89 0.32 4.19
CA TRP A 62 4.03 0.60 5.62
C TRP A 62 2.75 1.22 6.20
N MET A 63 2.15 2.18 5.50
CA MET A 63 0.85 2.76 5.85
C MET A 63 -0.28 1.71 5.78
N ALA A 64 -0.32 0.91 4.72
CA ALA A 64 -1.29 -0.17 4.57
C ALA A 64 -1.19 -1.22 5.69
N ARG A 65 0.02 -1.49 6.18
CA ARG A 65 0.25 -2.37 7.34
C ARG A 65 -0.33 -1.77 8.61
N ALA A 66 -0.09 -0.49 8.86
CA ALA A 66 -0.65 0.20 10.03
C ALA A 66 -2.18 0.18 10.04
N MET A 67 -2.82 0.19 8.86
CA MET A 67 -4.27 0.08 8.71
C MET A 67 -4.80 -1.38 8.72
N GLY A 68 -3.92 -2.37 8.84
CA GLY A 68 -4.28 -3.80 8.85
C GLY A 68 -4.68 -4.37 7.48
N TYR A 69 -4.36 -3.68 6.38
CA TYR A 69 -4.66 -4.16 5.02
C TYR A 69 -3.62 -5.16 4.50
N VAL A 70 -2.39 -5.11 5.00
CA VAL A 70 -1.32 -6.04 4.62
C VAL A 70 -0.61 -6.59 5.83
N ARG A 71 0.00 -7.77 5.69
CA ARG A 71 0.92 -8.34 6.68
C ARG A 71 2.27 -8.63 6.04
N PRO A 72 3.39 -8.44 6.76
CA PRO A 72 4.69 -8.86 6.26
C PRO A 72 4.76 -10.39 6.20
N VAL A 73 5.49 -10.91 5.22
CA VAL A 73 5.84 -12.33 5.11
C VAL A 73 7.34 -12.46 4.89
N GLY A 74 7.95 -13.42 5.56
CA GLY A 74 9.39 -13.69 5.39
C GLY A 74 9.63 -14.45 4.09
N VAL A 75 10.21 -13.78 3.10
CA VAL A 75 10.73 -14.43 1.88
C VAL A 75 12.23 -14.15 1.84
N GLY A 76 13.01 -15.04 2.46
CA GLY A 76 14.46 -14.84 2.61
C GLY A 76 14.80 -13.62 3.45
N GLN A 77 15.72 -12.78 2.96
CA GLN A 77 16.12 -11.51 3.61
C GLN A 77 15.34 -10.29 3.10
N GLU A 78 14.49 -10.46 2.08
CA GLU A 78 13.80 -9.35 1.42
C GLU A 78 12.42 -9.10 2.05
N VAL A 79 12.07 -7.82 2.22
CA VAL A 79 10.76 -7.42 2.76
C VAL A 79 9.68 -7.70 1.72
N SER A 80 8.72 -8.55 2.10
CA SER A 80 7.56 -8.91 1.29
C SER A 80 6.27 -8.68 2.08
N TYR A 81 5.18 -8.34 1.40
CA TYR A 81 3.86 -8.17 2.00
C TYR A 81 2.81 -8.98 1.25
N VAL A 82 1.77 -9.40 1.97
CA VAL A 82 0.57 -10.04 1.43
C VAL A 82 -0.67 -9.31 1.92
N LEU A 83 -1.71 -9.24 1.09
CA LEU A 83 -3.01 -8.68 1.49
C LEU A 83 -3.62 -9.54 2.59
N THR A 84 -4.18 -8.87 3.61
CA THR A 84 -5.12 -9.49 4.55
C THR A 84 -6.50 -9.58 3.91
N PRO A 85 -7.48 -10.31 4.48
CA PRO A 85 -8.86 -10.28 3.98
C PRO A 85 -9.44 -8.87 3.90
N ARG A 86 -9.07 -8.00 4.86
CA ARG A 86 -9.48 -6.59 4.87
C ARG A 86 -8.84 -5.80 3.72
N GLY A 87 -7.56 -6.03 3.43
CA GLY A 87 -6.87 -5.39 2.31
C GLY A 87 -7.39 -5.88 0.95
N LEU A 88 -7.71 -7.18 0.85
CA LEU A 88 -8.32 -7.78 -0.32
C LEU A 88 -9.69 -7.14 -0.62
N ALA A 89 -10.58 -7.07 0.37
CA ALA A 89 -11.87 -6.41 0.22
C ALA A 89 -11.76 -4.90 -0.08
N ARG A 90 -10.69 -4.23 0.37
CA ARG A 90 -10.41 -2.83 0.02
C ARG A 90 -10.03 -2.71 -1.45
N VAL A 91 -9.06 -3.50 -1.93
CA VAL A 91 -8.57 -3.41 -3.32
C VAL A 91 -9.61 -3.88 -4.34
N GLU A 92 -10.43 -4.86 -4.01
CA GLU A 92 -11.51 -5.31 -4.89
C GLU A 92 -12.54 -4.21 -5.13
N ARG A 93 -12.93 -3.48 -4.07
CA ARG A 93 -13.79 -2.30 -4.20
C ARG A 93 -13.16 -1.20 -5.06
N LEU A 94 -11.84 -0.97 -4.91
CA LEU A 94 -11.11 0.01 -5.74
C LEU A 94 -11.05 -0.38 -7.23
N LEU A 95 -11.11 -1.68 -7.52
CA LEU A 95 -11.06 -2.24 -8.87
C LEU A 95 -12.46 -2.53 -9.46
N GLY A 96 -13.53 -2.34 -8.69
CA GLY A 96 -14.90 -2.70 -9.11
C GLY A 96 -15.10 -4.21 -9.26
N LEU A 97 -14.32 -5.02 -8.55
CA LEU A 97 -14.38 -6.48 -8.61
C LEU A 97 -15.40 -7.04 -7.62
N PRO A 98 -16.00 -8.21 -7.89
CA PRO A 98 -16.77 -8.92 -6.88
C PRO A 98 -15.86 -9.27 -5.69
N PRO A 99 -16.40 -9.28 -4.46
CA PRO A 99 -15.63 -9.66 -3.29
C PRO A 99 -15.17 -11.11 -3.43
N SER A 100 -13.86 -11.38 -3.40
CA SER A 100 -13.32 -12.76 -3.48
C SER A 100 -13.39 -13.46 -2.13
N GLY A 101 -14.44 -13.18 -1.36
CA GLY A 101 -14.58 -13.52 0.06
C GLY A 101 -14.05 -14.90 0.40
N SER A 102 -13.23 -14.94 1.47
CA SER A 102 -12.96 -16.15 2.24
C SER A 102 -14.23 -16.66 2.90
#